data_AF-A0A9P1H0J5-F1
#
_entry.id   AF-A0A9P1H0J5-F1
#
_cell.length_a   1.000
_cell.length_b   1.000
_cell.length_c   1.000
_cell.angle_alpha   90.00
_cell.angle_beta   90.00
_cell.angle_gamma   90.00
#
_symmetry.space_group_name_H-M   'P 1'
#
loop_
_entity.id
_entity.type
_entity.pdbx_description
1 polymer ?
#
loop_
_entity_poly.entity_id
_entity_poly.type
_entity_poly.pdbx_seq_one_letter_code
_entity_poly.pdbx_strand_id
1 'polypeptide(L)'
;MVSTVVSVPEAPSRLLDLLTLHLPYSIPLLRRLQFDSSQRGAATTTARVLYTPASAAEAGPDAAEPPHFTAAYVDLAAGSETQVWIYSSLENGAQLAGDDRDTCVQQIADVVEEVRRMARDEPYRGRGYAKALATKILGESSQEYCRDGWCHADVAVDNASSAAVCTSLNGKQSWIVDWALLLV
;
A
#
# COMPACT_ATOMS: atom_id res chain seq x y z
N MET A 1 -2.78 -5.10 18.32
CA MET A 1 -3.57 -6.24 17.84
C MET A 1 -2.74 -7.00 16.81
N VAL A 2 -2.83 -8.33 16.78
CA VAL A 2 -2.10 -9.15 15.80
C VAL A 2 -2.77 -8.95 14.45
N SER A 3 -2.04 -8.44 13.45
CA SER A 3 -2.58 -8.23 12.11
C SER A 3 -3.07 -9.57 11.54
N THR A 4 -4.33 -9.63 11.15
CA THR A 4 -5.00 -10.82 10.60
C THR A 4 -4.81 -10.94 9.09
N VAL A 5 -4.04 -10.03 8.48
CA VAL A 5 -3.78 -9.97 7.04
C VAL A 5 -2.95 -11.17 6.60
N VAL A 6 -3.48 -11.89 5.62
CA VAL A 6 -2.77 -12.98 4.95
C VAL A 6 -1.94 -12.39 3.82
N SER A 7 -0.67 -12.81 3.73
CA SER A 7 0.28 -12.42 2.67
C SER A 7 0.73 -13.66 1.90
N VAL A 8 0.44 -13.71 0.61
CA VAL A 8 0.75 -14.86 -0.28
C VAL A 8 1.36 -14.38 -1.60
N PRO A 9 2.17 -15.20 -2.28
CA PRO A 9 2.73 -14.84 -3.59
C PRO A 9 1.70 -14.84 -4.72
N GLU A 10 0.61 -15.59 -4.60
CA GLU A 10 -0.42 -15.75 -5.63
C GLU A 10 -1.82 -15.70 -5.01
N ALA A 11 -2.77 -15.10 -5.72
CA ALA A 11 -4.14 -14.97 -5.25
C ALA A 11 -4.85 -16.34 -5.21
N PRO A 12 -5.45 -16.74 -4.09
CA PRO A 12 -6.25 -17.97 -4.03
C PRO A 12 -7.53 -17.84 -4.86
N SER A 13 -8.02 -18.94 -5.43
CA SER A 13 -9.24 -18.96 -6.25
C SER A 13 -10.45 -18.34 -5.53
N ARG A 14 -10.62 -18.65 -4.24
CA ARG A 14 -11.69 -18.08 -3.40
C ARG A 14 -11.67 -16.55 -3.36
N LEU A 15 -10.48 -15.93 -3.39
CA LEU A 15 -10.37 -14.47 -3.43
C LEU A 15 -10.80 -13.92 -4.80
N LEU A 16 -10.47 -14.62 -5.89
CA LEU A 16 -10.91 -14.25 -7.23
C LEU A 16 -12.43 -14.37 -7.37
N ASP A 17 -13.04 -15.39 -6.75
CA ASP A 17 -14.49 -15.57 -6.71
C ASP A 17 -15.17 -14.41 -5.95
N LEU A 18 -14.64 -14.04 -4.78
CA LEU A 18 -15.14 -12.89 -4.00
C LEU A 18 -15.01 -11.57 -4.78
N LEU A 19 -13.87 -11.33 -5.42
CA LEU A 19 -13.70 -10.16 -6.27
C LEU A 19 -14.69 -10.17 -7.43
N THR A 20 -14.96 -11.32 -8.04
CA THR A 20 -15.96 -11.43 -9.13
C THR A 20 -17.37 -11.08 -8.67
N LEU A 21 -17.75 -11.44 -7.43
CA LEU A 21 -19.03 -11.07 -6.85
C LEU A 21 -19.17 -9.55 -6.61
N HIS A 22 -18.06 -8.83 -6.46
CA HIS A 22 -18.02 -7.40 -6.14
C HIS A 22 -17.80 -6.51 -7.38
N LEU A 23 -18.01 -7.06 -8.58
CA LEU A 23 -18.02 -6.28 -9.81
C LEU A 23 -19.17 -5.25 -9.81
N PRO A 24 -18.98 -4.05 -10.40
CA PRO A 24 -17.81 -3.61 -11.16
C PRO A 24 -16.68 -3.00 -10.32
N TYR A 25 -16.87 -2.78 -9.02
CA TYR A 25 -15.94 -2.02 -8.16
C TYR A 25 -14.58 -2.71 -8.01
N SER A 26 -14.58 -4.03 -7.92
CA SER A 26 -13.37 -4.85 -7.81
C SER A 26 -12.58 -5.01 -9.11
N ILE A 27 -13.08 -4.52 -10.26
CA ILE A 27 -12.47 -4.73 -11.59
C ILE A 27 -10.96 -4.45 -11.62
N PRO A 28 -10.47 -3.30 -11.09
CA PRO A 28 -9.06 -2.96 -11.22
C PRO A 28 -8.15 -4.00 -10.56
N LEU A 29 -8.48 -4.42 -9.34
CA LEU A 29 -7.71 -5.44 -8.62
C LEU A 29 -7.87 -6.82 -9.29
N LEU A 30 -9.09 -7.22 -9.63
CA LEU A 30 -9.35 -8.52 -10.26
C LEU A 30 -8.55 -8.68 -11.56
N ARG A 31 -8.55 -7.66 -12.42
CA ARG A 31 -7.79 -7.68 -13.67
C ARG A 31 -6.29 -7.70 -13.44
N ARG A 32 -5.79 -7.00 -12.42
CA ARG A 32 -4.37 -7.06 -12.06
C ARG A 32 -3.96 -8.48 -11.65
N LEU A 33 -4.75 -9.14 -10.80
CA LEU A 33 -4.47 -10.51 -10.35
C LEU A 33 -4.55 -11.54 -11.48
N GLN A 34 -5.53 -11.40 -12.38
CA GLN A 34 -5.64 -12.25 -13.58
C GLN A 34 -4.49 -12.03 -14.57
N PHE A 35 -4.05 -10.79 -14.74
CA PHE A 35 -2.89 -10.48 -15.57
C PHE A 35 -1.63 -11.11 -15.01
N ASP A 36 -1.39 -10.98 -13.70
CA ASP A 36 -0.21 -11.52 -13.02
C ASP A 36 -0.15 -13.06 -13.10
N SER A 37 -1.27 -13.74 -12.87
CA SER A 37 -1.35 -15.20 -12.95
C SER A 37 -1.19 -15.76 -14.38
N SER A 38 -1.67 -15.02 -15.40
CA SER A 38 -1.51 -15.42 -16.80
C SER A 38 -0.10 -15.16 -17.36
N GLN A 39 0.63 -14.18 -16.80
CA GLN A 39 1.99 -13.79 -17.20
C GLN A 39 3.07 -14.56 -16.43
N ARG A 40 2.98 -15.90 -16.35
CA ARG A 40 4.00 -16.75 -15.70
C ARG A 40 5.41 -16.45 -16.28
N GLY A 41 6.21 -15.66 -15.54
CA GLY A 41 7.54 -15.20 -15.93
C GLY A 41 7.78 -13.69 -15.86
N ALA A 42 6.72 -12.86 -15.77
CA ALA A 42 6.83 -11.39 -15.63
C ALA A 42 6.40 -10.85 -14.25
N ALA A 43 5.68 -11.65 -13.45
CA ALA A 43 5.42 -11.33 -12.05
C ALA A 43 6.78 -11.26 -11.32
N THR A 44 7.06 -10.14 -10.66
CA THR A 44 8.30 -10.04 -9.89
C THR A 44 8.24 -11.05 -8.76
N THR A 45 9.40 -11.61 -8.38
CA THR A 45 9.50 -12.51 -7.22
C THR A 45 9.15 -11.83 -5.89
N THR A 46 8.92 -10.52 -5.94
CA THR A 46 8.67 -9.63 -4.82
C THR A 46 7.20 -9.22 -4.67
N ALA A 47 6.36 -9.50 -5.68
CA ALA A 47 4.93 -9.24 -5.62
C ALA A 47 4.25 -10.11 -4.55
N ARG A 48 3.30 -9.52 -3.83
CA ARG A 48 2.45 -10.19 -2.83
C ARG A 48 1.01 -9.80 -3.02
N VAL A 49 0.13 -10.76 -2.76
CA VAL A 49 -1.29 -10.54 -2.58
C VAL A 49 -1.57 -10.54 -1.09
N LEU A 50 -2.10 -9.42 -0.60
CA LEU A 50 -2.52 -9.22 0.77
C LEU A 50 -4.05 -9.30 0.82
N TYR A 51 -4.62 -9.94 1.83
CA TYR A 51 -6.06 -9.86 2.06
C TYR A 51 -6.42 -10.16 3.50
N THR A 52 -7.51 -9.55 3.96
CA THR A 52 -8.12 -9.91 5.24
C THR A 52 -8.99 -11.15 5.04
N PRO A 53 -8.78 -12.24 5.80
CA PRO A 53 -9.68 -13.38 5.72
C PRO A 53 -11.06 -12.90 6.16
N ALA A 54 -12.07 -13.19 5.33
CA ALA A 54 -13.45 -13.10 5.74
C ALA A 54 -13.60 -13.85 7.07
N SER A 55 -14.07 -13.16 8.12
CA SER A 55 -14.23 -13.77 9.44
C SER A 55 -15.09 -15.03 9.29
N ALA A 56 -14.46 -16.19 9.39
CA ALA A 56 -15.15 -17.48 9.34
C ALA A 56 -16.11 -17.66 10.54
N ALA A 57 -16.07 -16.74 11.52
CA ALA A 57 -16.97 -16.74 12.67
C ALA A 57 -18.39 -16.23 12.34
N GLU A 58 -18.61 -15.57 11.20
CA GLU A 58 -19.92 -14.98 10.85
C GLU A 58 -20.57 -15.59 9.60
N ALA A 59 -19.80 -16.31 8.79
CA ALA A 59 -20.32 -17.05 7.65
C ALA A 59 -20.87 -18.42 8.09
N GLY A 60 -21.99 -18.41 8.82
CA GLY A 60 -22.87 -19.56 8.82
C GLY A 60 -23.35 -19.85 7.39
N PRO A 61 -23.75 -21.09 7.06
CA PRO A 61 -24.22 -21.45 5.72
C PRO A 61 -25.46 -20.66 5.24
N ASP A 62 -26.04 -19.82 6.10
CA ASP A 62 -27.23 -18.97 5.88
C ASP A 62 -26.91 -17.45 5.86
N ALA A 63 -25.63 -17.03 5.84
CA ALA A 63 -25.30 -15.61 5.80
C ALA A 63 -25.82 -14.95 4.50
N ALA A 64 -26.75 -14.00 4.65
CA ALA A 64 -27.49 -13.38 3.55
C ALA A 64 -26.61 -12.52 2.62
N GLU A 65 -25.46 -12.06 3.09
CA GLU A 65 -24.50 -11.26 2.32
C GLU A 65 -23.08 -11.80 2.47
N PRO A 66 -22.25 -11.69 1.41
CA PRO A 66 -20.87 -12.12 1.47
C PRO A 66 -20.09 -11.28 2.50
N PRO A 67 -19.19 -11.92 3.29
CA PRO A 67 -18.46 -11.25 4.35
C PRO A 67 -17.56 -10.12 3.80
N HIS A 68 -17.50 -9.01 4.52
CA HIS A 68 -16.63 -7.89 4.17
C HIS A 68 -15.15 -8.28 4.18
N PHE A 69 -14.43 -7.79 3.19
CA PHE A 69 -13.00 -7.99 3.06
C PHE A 69 -12.31 -6.80 2.39
N THR A 70 -11.01 -6.72 2.64
CA THR A 70 -10.06 -5.88 1.89
C THR A 70 -8.96 -6.75 1.32
N ALA A 71 -8.58 -6.49 0.08
CA ALA A 71 -7.49 -7.19 -0.60
C ALA A 71 -6.61 -6.20 -1.38
N ALA A 72 -5.34 -6.53 -1.55
CA ALA A 72 -4.40 -5.74 -2.30
C ALA A 72 -3.40 -6.60 -3.08
N TYR A 73 -3.02 -6.15 -4.27
CA TYR A 73 -1.79 -6.56 -4.93
C TYR A 73 -0.72 -5.53 -4.60
N VAL A 74 0.44 -5.99 -4.15
CA VAL A 74 1.54 -5.14 -3.67
C VAL A 74 2.83 -5.63 -4.27
N ASP A 75 3.43 -4.81 -5.11
CA ASP A 75 4.79 -5.03 -5.61
C ASP A 75 5.62 -3.77 -5.40
N LEU A 76 6.33 -3.74 -4.28
CA LEU A 76 7.17 -2.62 -3.90
C LEU A 76 8.47 -2.56 -4.71
N ALA A 77 8.81 -3.63 -5.42
CA ALA A 77 10.06 -3.77 -6.16
C ALA A 77 9.86 -4.02 -7.67
N ALA A 78 8.73 -3.59 -8.23
CA ALA A 78 8.35 -3.73 -9.63
C ALA A 78 9.25 -2.90 -10.57
N GLY A 79 10.52 -3.28 -10.72
CA GLY A 79 11.48 -2.51 -11.50
C GLY A 79 11.71 -1.13 -10.89
N SER A 80 11.41 -0.05 -11.60
CA SER A 80 11.53 1.34 -11.11
C SER A 80 10.27 1.87 -10.42
N GLU A 81 9.19 1.09 -10.36
CA GLU A 81 7.89 1.56 -9.89
C GLU A 81 7.38 0.73 -8.71
N THR A 82 6.81 1.41 -7.73
CA THR A 82 6.01 0.77 -6.68
C THR A 82 4.60 0.61 -7.21
N GLN A 83 4.09 -0.61 -7.24
CA GLN A 83 2.76 -0.90 -7.73
C GLN A 83 1.86 -1.42 -6.61
N VAL A 84 0.74 -0.74 -6.38
CA VAL A 84 -0.28 -1.16 -5.41
C VAL A 84 -1.66 -1.01 -6.03
N TRP A 85 -2.44 -2.08 -6.00
CA TRP A 85 -3.89 -2.04 -6.22
C TRP A 85 -4.55 -2.53 -4.96
N ILE A 86 -5.52 -1.78 -4.46
CA ILE A 86 -6.31 -2.16 -3.29
C ILE A 86 -7.79 -2.18 -3.68
N TYR A 87 -8.53 -3.08 -3.05
CA TYR A 87 -9.97 -3.14 -3.12
C TYR A 87 -10.49 -3.37 -1.71
N SER A 88 -11.53 -2.63 -1.31
CA SER A 88 -12.29 -2.88 -0.09
C SER A 88 -13.78 -3.00 -0.39
N SER A 89 -14.48 -3.82 0.40
CA SER A 89 -15.95 -3.91 0.37
C SER A 89 -16.63 -2.55 0.61
N LEU A 90 -15.92 -1.60 1.23
CA LEU A 90 -16.36 -0.21 1.40
C LEU A 90 -16.61 0.52 0.06
N GLU A 91 -16.01 0.07 -1.04
CA GLU A 91 -16.15 0.68 -2.37
C GLU A 91 -17.49 0.35 -3.06
N ASN A 92 -18.27 -0.62 -2.56
CA ASN A 92 -19.48 -1.10 -3.23
C ASN A 92 -20.66 -0.12 -3.23
N GLY A 93 -20.51 1.07 -2.64
CA GLY A 93 -21.52 2.14 -2.66
C GLY A 93 -22.79 1.85 -1.86
N ALA A 94 -22.92 0.66 -1.27
CA ALA A 94 -23.99 0.32 -0.35
C ALA A 94 -23.81 1.09 0.97
N GLN A 95 -24.91 1.56 1.53
CA GLN A 95 -24.91 2.22 2.83
C GLN A 95 -24.72 1.16 3.92
N LEU A 96 -23.46 0.79 4.17
CA LEU A 96 -23.06 -0.15 5.22
C LEU A 96 -23.58 0.35 6.57
N ALA A 97 -24.00 -0.58 7.44
CA ALA A 97 -24.26 -0.24 8.83
C ALA A 97 -22.97 0.31 9.49
N GLY A 98 -23.12 1.04 10.59
CA GLY A 98 -21.97 1.67 11.28
C GLY A 98 -20.86 0.68 11.61
N ASP A 99 -21.23 -0.47 12.19
CA ASP A 99 -20.29 -1.52 12.61
C ASP A 99 -19.58 -2.18 11.40
N ASP A 100 -20.28 -2.35 10.27
CA ASP A 100 -19.73 -2.90 9.03
C ASP A 100 -18.72 -1.95 8.37
N ARG A 101 -19.02 -0.65 8.41
CA ARG A 101 -18.12 0.40 7.92
C ARG A 101 -16.84 0.42 8.74
N ASP A 102 -16.95 0.41 10.06
CA ASP A 102 -15.79 0.43 10.97
C ASP A 102 -14.92 -0.82 10.76
N THR A 103 -15.54 -1.97 10.54
CA THR A 103 -14.84 -3.21 10.16
C THR A 103 -14.05 -3.04 8.86
N CYS A 104 -14.67 -2.52 7.80
CA CYS A 104 -13.98 -2.30 6.52
C CYS A 104 -12.82 -1.29 6.66
N VAL A 105 -13.01 -0.21 7.44
CA VAL A 105 -11.96 0.78 7.72
C VAL A 105 -10.79 0.14 8.45
N GLN A 106 -11.07 -0.70 9.45
CA GLN A 106 -10.02 -1.44 10.17
C GLN A 106 -9.28 -2.41 9.24
N GLN A 107 -10.00 -3.14 8.38
CA GLN A 107 -9.37 -4.03 7.39
C GLN A 107 -8.43 -3.27 6.43
N ILE A 108 -8.82 -2.07 5.98
CA ILE A 108 -7.94 -1.22 5.17
C ILE A 108 -6.70 -0.82 5.96
N ALA A 109 -6.87 -0.38 7.21
CA ALA A 109 -5.75 0.00 8.07
C ALA A 109 -4.77 -1.16 8.28
N ASP A 110 -5.28 -2.38 8.50
CA ASP A 110 -4.46 -3.57 8.70
C ASP A 110 -3.65 -3.91 7.43
N VAL A 111 -4.27 -3.84 6.25
CA VAL A 111 -3.58 -4.05 4.97
C VAL A 111 -2.51 -2.99 4.73
N VAL A 112 -2.80 -1.71 5.02
CA VAL A 112 -1.84 -0.62 4.87
C VAL A 112 -0.66 -0.78 5.84
N GLU A 113 -0.90 -1.21 7.08
CA GLU A 113 0.19 -1.49 8.03
C GLU A 113 1.04 -2.69 7.59
N GLU A 114 0.45 -3.70 6.96
CA GLU A 114 1.22 -4.81 6.38
C GLU A 114 2.07 -4.36 5.19
N VAL A 115 1.56 -3.48 4.31
CA VAL A 115 2.35 -2.85 3.24
C VAL A 115 3.51 -2.05 3.82
N ARG A 116 3.27 -1.28 4.89
CA ARG A 116 4.31 -0.52 5.60
C ARG A 116 5.35 -1.45 6.21
N ARG A 117 4.94 -2.59 6.77
CA ARG A 117 5.84 -3.62 7.29
C ARG A 117 6.72 -4.18 6.17
N MET A 118 6.11 -4.60 5.05
CA MET A 118 6.84 -5.07 3.87
C MET A 118 7.84 -4.02 3.35
N ALA A 119 7.47 -2.75 3.28
CA ALA A 119 8.35 -1.68 2.83
C ALA A 119 9.57 -1.45 3.73
N ARG A 120 9.50 -1.89 5.00
CA ARG A 120 10.63 -1.86 5.93
C ARG A 120 11.52 -3.10 5.82
N ASP A 121 11.02 -4.21 5.26
CA ASP A 121 11.75 -5.47 5.16
C ASP A 121 12.87 -5.40 4.11
N GLU A 122 13.96 -6.13 4.39
CA GLU A 122 15.23 -6.07 3.66
C GLU A 122 15.17 -6.25 2.13
N PRO A 123 14.33 -7.12 1.53
CA PRO A 123 14.31 -7.25 0.08
C PRO A 123 13.86 -5.98 -0.65
N TYR A 124 13.22 -5.03 0.03
CA TYR A 124 12.69 -3.79 -0.54
C TYR A 124 13.52 -2.55 -0.17
N ARG A 125 14.47 -2.68 0.76
CA ARG A 125 15.39 -1.61 1.15
C ARG A 125 16.61 -1.54 0.24
N GLY A 126 17.27 -0.39 0.23
CA GLY A 126 18.55 -0.20 -0.47
C GLY A 126 18.48 -0.25 -2.00
N ARG A 127 17.30 -0.43 -2.61
CA ARG A 127 17.12 -0.54 -4.07
C ARG A 127 16.93 0.78 -4.81
N GLY A 128 16.99 1.91 -4.10
CA GLY A 128 16.89 3.24 -4.69
C GLY A 128 15.48 3.72 -5.03
N TYR A 129 14.41 3.00 -4.65
CA TYR A 129 13.02 3.40 -4.92
C TYR A 129 12.67 4.77 -4.38
N ALA A 130 13.07 5.07 -3.14
CA ALA A 130 12.85 6.39 -2.54
C ALA A 130 13.51 7.52 -3.35
N LYS A 131 14.71 7.28 -3.88
CA LYS A 131 15.40 8.23 -4.77
C LYS A 131 14.66 8.37 -6.09
N ALA A 132 14.29 7.27 -6.74
CA ALA A 132 13.60 7.30 -8.03
C ALA A 132 12.27 8.07 -7.93
N LEU A 133 11.48 7.78 -6.90
CA LEU A 133 10.22 8.48 -6.63
C LEU A 133 10.45 9.97 -6.35
N ALA A 134 11.40 10.31 -5.47
CA ALA A 134 11.70 11.70 -5.16
C ALA A 134 12.19 12.46 -6.40
N THR A 135 13.08 11.87 -7.22
CA THR A 135 13.51 12.47 -8.49
C THR A 135 12.34 12.73 -9.42
N LYS A 136 11.40 11.78 -9.53
CA LYS A 136 10.21 11.94 -10.38
C LYS A 136 9.31 13.08 -9.89
N ILE A 137 8.94 13.07 -8.61
CA ILE A 137 8.08 14.11 -8.02
C ILE A 137 8.74 15.49 -8.12
N LEU A 138 10.03 15.59 -7.79
CA LEU A 138 10.78 16.84 -7.90
C LEU A 138 10.95 17.28 -9.37
N GLY A 139 11.07 16.35 -10.31
CA GLY A 139 11.18 16.68 -11.74
C GLY A 139 9.85 17.13 -12.35
N GLU A 140 8.75 16.47 -12.00
CA GLU A 140 7.44 16.68 -12.63
C GLU A 140 6.58 17.74 -11.91
N SER A 141 6.68 17.83 -10.58
CA SER A 141 5.77 18.63 -9.76
C SER A 141 6.42 19.81 -9.05
N SER A 142 7.75 19.97 -9.09
CA SER A 142 8.42 21.07 -8.38
C SER A 142 7.94 22.44 -8.84
N GLN A 143 7.58 22.62 -10.11
CA GLN A 143 7.12 23.93 -10.59
C GLN A 143 5.84 24.42 -9.89
N GLU A 144 5.01 23.52 -9.36
CA GLU A 144 3.79 23.89 -8.64
C GLU A 144 4.08 24.44 -7.24
N TYR A 145 5.06 23.85 -6.54
CA TYR A 145 5.33 24.11 -5.11
C TYR A 145 6.66 24.84 -4.85
N CYS A 146 7.50 24.96 -5.87
CA CYS A 146 8.91 25.37 -5.78
C CYS A 146 9.29 26.21 -7.01
N ARG A 147 8.66 27.38 -7.14
CA ARG A 147 8.82 28.27 -8.31
C ARG A 147 10.21 28.87 -8.46
N ASP A 148 10.96 28.96 -7.36
CA ASP A 148 12.33 29.45 -7.33
C ASP A 148 13.37 28.33 -7.58
N GLY A 149 12.93 27.09 -7.75
CA GLY A 149 13.78 25.93 -8.00
C GLY A 149 14.46 25.36 -6.74
N TRP A 150 14.15 25.86 -5.55
CA TRP A 150 14.70 25.37 -4.28
C TRP A 150 13.75 24.44 -3.51
N CYS A 151 14.08 23.16 -3.44
CA CYS A 151 13.36 22.20 -2.59
C CYS A 151 14.15 21.91 -1.31
N HIS A 152 13.47 21.74 -0.18
CA HIS A 152 14.06 21.26 1.06
C HIS A 152 13.21 20.15 1.68
N ALA A 153 13.82 19.36 2.55
CA ALA A 153 13.14 18.37 3.36
C ALA A 153 13.82 18.35 4.74
N ASP A 154 13.01 18.34 5.80
CA ASP A 154 13.52 18.16 7.15
C ASP A 154 13.68 16.66 7.45
N VAL A 155 14.87 16.28 7.87
CA VAL A 155 15.22 14.89 8.19
C VAL A 155 15.77 14.85 9.61
N ALA A 156 15.22 13.96 10.44
CA ALA A 156 15.73 13.73 11.79
C ALA A 156 17.22 13.35 11.76
N VAL A 157 18.01 13.88 12.69
CA VAL A 157 19.47 13.73 12.71
C VAL A 157 19.91 12.26 12.79
N ASP A 158 19.12 11.42 13.44
CA ASP A 158 19.33 9.98 13.57
C ASP A 158 18.75 9.15 12.42
N ASN A 159 18.01 9.76 11.48
CA ASN A 159 17.45 9.08 10.33
C ASN A 159 18.45 9.01 9.16
N ALA A 160 19.42 8.09 9.29
CA ALA A 160 20.45 7.85 8.29
C ALA A 160 19.89 7.48 6.90
N SER A 161 18.74 6.81 6.83
CA SER A 161 18.13 6.38 5.57
C SER A 161 17.62 7.56 4.75
N SER A 162 16.88 8.48 5.36
CA SER A 162 16.41 9.69 4.67
C SER A 162 17.56 10.65 4.35
N ALA A 163 18.55 10.76 5.23
CA ALA A 163 19.75 11.55 4.96
C ALA A 163 20.52 11.03 3.74
N ALA A 164 20.62 9.71 3.57
CA ALA A 164 21.22 9.10 2.40
C ALA A 164 20.41 9.38 1.12
N VAL A 165 19.07 9.38 1.18
CA VAL A 165 18.22 9.75 0.04
C VAL A 165 18.45 11.20 -0.36
N CYS A 166 18.39 12.15 0.58
CA CYS A 166 18.65 13.57 0.31
C CYS A 166 20.04 13.79 -0.30
N THR A 167 21.07 13.15 0.27
CA THR A 167 22.44 13.21 -0.27
C THR A 167 22.51 12.67 -1.69
N SER A 168 21.81 11.56 -1.97
CA SER A 168 21.78 10.94 -3.31
C SER A 168 21.10 11.82 -4.37
N LEU A 169 20.25 12.76 -3.95
CA LEU A 169 19.57 13.76 -4.79
C LEU A 169 20.37 15.08 -4.88
N ASN A 170 21.65 15.05 -4.51
CA ASN A 170 22.53 16.23 -4.44
C ASN A 170 22.10 17.28 -3.39
N GLY A 171 21.23 16.90 -2.45
CA GLY A 171 20.84 17.73 -1.32
C GLY A 171 22.02 18.01 -0.39
N LYS A 172 22.00 19.18 0.26
CA LYS A 172 23.00 19.61 1.23
C LYS A 172 22.30 20.07 2.51
N GLN A 173 22.84 19.70 3.66
CA GLN A 173 22.38 20.23 4.93
C GLN A 173 22.58 21.75 4.94
N SER A 174 21.50 22.50 5.17
CA SER A 174 21.50 23.96 5.12
C SER A 174 21.19 24.59 6.48
N TRP A 175 20.38 23.94 7.32
CA TRP A 175 20.06 24.37 8.68
C TRP A 175 19.71 23.17 9.57
N ILE A 176 19.56 23.44 10.87
CA ILE A 176 19.06 22.49 11.88
C ILE A 176 17.76 23.08 12.43
N VAL A 177 16.72 22.25 12.54
CA VAL A 177 15.42 22.62 13.12
C VAL A 177 15.19 21.78 14.37
N ASP A 178 14.78 22.42 15.45
CA ASP A 178 14.34 21.76 16.68
C ASP A 178 12.81 21.82 16.78
N TRP A 179 12.18 20.70 17.16
CA TRP A 179 10.74 20.61 17.37
C TRP A 179 10.45 20.46 18.86
N ALA A 180 9.63 21.36 19.42
CA ALA A 180 9.18 21.28 20.80
C ALA A 180 7.71 20.83 20.86
N LEU A 181 7.45 19.66 21.45
CA LEU A 181 6.09 19.20 21.74
C LEU A 181 5.63 19.82 23.06
N LEU A 182 4.65 20.71 22.99
CA LEU A 182 4.00 21.27 24.18
C LEU A 182 2.81 20.38 24.55
N LEU A 183 2.93 19.67 25.67
CA LEU A 183 1.80 18.94 26.26
C LEU A 183 0.98 19.93 27.08
N VAL A 184 -0.27 20.14 26.67
CA VAL A 184 -1.25 21.01 27.36
C VAL A 184 -2.26 20.13 28.10
#